data_AF-A0A8J4Q5C4-F1
#
_entry.id   AF-A0A8J4Q5C4-F1
#
_cell.length_a   1.000
_cell.length_b   1.000
_cell.length_c   1.000
_cell.angle_alpha   90.00
_cell.angle_beta   90.00
_cell.angle_gamma   90.00
#
_symmetry.space_group_name_H-M   'P 1'
#
loop_
_entity.id
_entity.type
_entity.pdbx_description
1 polymer ?
#
loop_
_entity_poly.entity_id
_entity_poly.type
_entity_poly.pdbx_seq_one_letter_code
_entity_poly.pdbx_strand_id
1 'polypeptide(L)'
;MFTKTIVIDAKGHLLGRLAAKVAKELLSGQEIVVVRCEELNISGPLYRNKLKWADFLNLTCNTNHARGHRHARSPSKIFWRAVRGMLPHKTARGQAALDNMKVFEGVPAPYDKVKRVVVPSALRVVKLEQTRKYTVLGRLASEVGWKYRTVVAKLEVQRKQRSAIFYRKAALIKAYKAQAAKKFSA
;
A
#
# COMPACT_ATOMS: atom_id res chain seq x y z
N MET A 1 -3.18 23.82 7.37
CA MET A 1 -2.35 22.94 6.52
C MET A 1 -2.19 21.61 7.25
N PHE A 2 -2.55 20.49 6.62
CA PHE A 2 -2.73 19.19 7.31
C PHE A 2 -1.40 18.58 7.76
N THR A 3 -1.03 18.82 9.02
CA THR A 3 0.27 18.47 9.63
C THR A 3 0.42 17.00 10.03
N LYS A 4 -0.66 16.20 10.02
CA LYS A 4 -0.61 14.81 10.47
C LYS A 4 -0.39 13.86 9.30
N THR A 5 0.65 13.03 9.38
CA THR A 5 0.93 11.96 8.42
C THR A 5 -0.27 11.01 8.29
N ILE A 6 -0.75 10.81 7.06
CA ILE A 6 -1.86 9.89 6.77
C ILE A 6 -1.29 8.50 6.46
N VAL A 7 -1.73 7.48 7.20
CA VAL A 7 -1.33 6.09 6.95
C VAL A 7 -2.46 5.36 6.23
N ILE A 8 -2.22 4.94 4.99
CA ILE A 8 -3.20 4.26 4.14
C ILE A 8 -2.91 2.74 4.12
N ASP A 9 -3.92 1.92 4.39
CA ASP A 9 -3.85 0.47 4.17
C ASP A 9 -4.16 0.16 2.71
N ALA A 10 -3.16 -0.31 1.97
CA ALA A 10 -3.28 -0.58 0.54
C ALA A 10 -4.05 -1.87 0.21
N LYS A 11 -4.37 -2.71 1.21
CA LYS A 11 -5.12 -3.96 0.99
C LYS A 11 -6.42 -3.69 0.25
N GLY A 12 -6.64 -4.42 -0.83
CA GLY A 12 -7.91 -4.34 -1.55
C GLY A 12 -8.04 -3.12 -2.46
N HIS A 13 -7.06 -2.21 -2.50
CA HIS A 13 -7.09 -1.04 -3.37
C HIS A 13 -6.59 -1.37 -4.79
N LEU A 14 -7.09 -0.66 -5.79
CA LEU A 14 -6.61 -0.73 -7.16
C LEU A 14 -5.37 0.16 -7.33
N LEU A 15 -4.26 -0.43 -7.78
CA LEU A 15 -2.93 0.19 -7.91
C LEU A 15 -2.99 1.61 -8.49
N GLY A 16 -3.53 1.75 -9.71
CA GLY A 16 -3.55 3.03 -10.42
C GLY A 16 -4.50 4.06 -9.79
N ARG A 17 -5.66 3.63 -9.27
CA ARG A 17 -6.62 4.54 -8.64
C ARG A 17 -6.08 5.09 -7.33
N LEU A 18 -5.46 4.23 -6.51
CA LEU A 18 -4.82 4.68 -5.28
C LEU A 18 -3.64 5.60 -5.60
N ALA A 19 -2.82 5.24 -6.59
CA ALA A 19 -1.66 6.06 -6.98
C ALA A 19 -2.07 7.48 -7.40
N ALA A 20 -3.14 7.62 -8.18
CA ALA A 20 -3.62 8.93 -8.62
C ALA A 20 -4.11 9.81 -7.46
N LYS A 21 -4.81 9.22 -6.49
CA LYS A 21 -5.26 9.94 -5.29
C LYS A 21 -4.08 10.35 -4.42
N VAL A 22 -3.15 9.44 -4.17
CA VAL A 22 -1.93 9.74 -3.42
C VAL A 22 -1.11 10.84 -4.12
N ALA A 23 -0.90 10.76 -5.44
CA ALA A 23 -0.15 11.77 -6.20
C ALA A 23 -0.74 13.18 -6.04
N LYS A 24 -2.07 13.31 -6.09
CA LYS A 24 -2.74 14.62 -5.93
C LYS A 24 -2.51 15.20 -4.53
N GLU A 25 -2.66 14.39 -3.49
CA GLU A 25 -2.46 14.81 -2.10
C GLU A 25 -0.98 15.18 -1.82
N LEU A 26 -0.04 14.44 -2.40
CA LEU A 26 1.40 14.76 -2.29
C LEU A 26 1.71 16.15 -2.89
N LEU A 27 1.11 16.50 -4.04
CA LEU A 27 1.27 17.82 -4.66
C LEU A 27 0.60 18.96 -3.86
N SER A 28 -0.37 18.62 -3.01
CA SER A 28 -1.00 19.52 -2.04
C SER A 28 -0.19 19.64 -0.74
N GLY A 29 0.91 18.91 -0.60
CA GLY A 29 1.82 18.96 0.55
C GLY A 29 1.48 17.99 1.69
N GLN A 30 0.56 17.04 1.47
CA GLN A 30 0.22 16.05 2.50
C GLN A 30 1.30 14.97 2.59
N GLU A 31 1.76 14.66 3.81
CA GLU A 31 2.59 13.47 4.04
C GLU A 31 1.76 12.19 4.06
N ILE A 32 2.16 11.21 3.25
CA ILE A 32 1.42 9.95 3.10
C ILE A 32 2.34 8.75 3.27
N VAL A 33 1.90 7.81 4.11
CA VAL A 33 2.52 6.51 4.27
C VAL A 33 1.56 5.45 3.76
N VAL A 34 1.97 4.66 2.76
CA VAL A 34 1.18 3.54 2.25
C VAL A 34 1.79 2.23 2.73
N VAL A 35 1.01 1.45 3.46
CA VAL A 35 1.42 0.15 4.02
C VAL A 35 0.69 -0.99 3.33
N ARG A 36 1.22 -2.21 3.46
CA ARG A 36 0.66 -3.44 2.87
C ARG A 36 0.56 -3.41 1.35
N CYS A 37 1.59 -2.85 0.70
CA CYS A 37 1.64 -2.76 -0.76
C CYS A 37 1.56 -4.13 -1.46
N GLU A 38 1.95 -5.21 -0.79
CA GLU A 38 1.82 -6.59 -1.30
C GLU A 38 0.36 -7.04 -1.49
N GLU A 39 -0.59 -6.37 -0.85
CA GLU A 39 -2.04 -6.66 -0.92
C GLU A 39 -2.80 -5.72 -1.87
N LEU A 40 -2.07 -4.90 -2.64
CA LEU A 40 -2.65 -4.10 -3.72
C LEU A 40 -3.19 -4.99 -4.83
N ASN A 41 -4.19 -4.48 -5.55
CA ASN A 41 -4.80 -5.19 -6.66
C ASN A 41 -4.60 -4.45 -7.98
N ILE A 42 -4.48 -5.21 -9.05
CA ILE A 42 -4.52 -4.74 -10.43
C ILE A 42 -5.68 -5.46 -11.12
N SER A 43 -6.47 -4.76 -11.92
CA SER A 43 -7.53 -5.39 -12.70
C SER A 43 -6.96 -6.37 -13.74
N GLY A 44 -7.74 -7.37 -14.09
CA GLY A 44 -7.37 -8.40 -15.05
C GLY A 44 -6.61 -9.60 -14.45
N PRO A 45 -6.54 -10.70 -15.21
CA PRO A 45 -5.91 -11.93 -14.75
C PRO A 45 -4.39 -11.78 -14.59
N LEU A 46 -3.81 -12.62 -13.74
CA LEU A 46 -2.39 -12.62 -13.42
C LEU A 46 -1.51 -12.78 -14.65
N TYR A 47 -1.86 -13.70 -15.55
CA TYR A 47 -1.11 -13.97 -16.78
C TYR A 47 -0.90 -12.68 -17.61
N ARG A 48 -1.98 -11.93 -17.84
CA ARG A 48 -1.92 -10.67 -18.58
C ARG A 48 -1.02 -9.64 -17.89
N ASN A 49 -1.15 -9.49 -16.58
CA ASN A 49 -0.35 -8.51 -15.83
C ASN A 49 1.12 -8.94 -15.74
N LYS A 50 1.41 -10.24 -15.77
CA LYS A 50 2.76 -10.79 -15.88
C LYS A 50 3.39 -10.46 -17.24
N LEU A 51 2.68 -10.67 -18.34
CA LEU A 51 3.15 -10.29 -19.68
C LEU A 51 3.47 -8.79 -19.77
N LYS A 52 2.55 -7.94 -19.30
CA LYS A 52 2.79 -6.49 -19.22
C LYS A 52 4.03 -6.13 -18.42
N TRP A 53 4.28 -6.87 -17.33
CA TRP A 53 5.49 -6.66 -16.54
C TRP A 53 6.72 -7.15 -17.28
N ALA A 54 6.66 -8.30 -17.96
CA ALA A 54 7.74 -8.84 -18.77
C ALA A 54 8.16 -7.87 -19.88
N ASP A 55 7.20 -7.23 -20.56
CA ASP A 55 7.49 -6.17 -21.55
C ASP A 55 8.28 -5.03 -20.91
N PHE A 56 7.90 -4.61 -19.70
CA PHE A 56 8.66 -3.60 -18.95
C PHE A 56 10.08 -4.07 -18.60
N LEU A 57 10.32 -5.37 -18.38
CA LEU A 57 11.66 -5.90 -18.10
C LEU A 57 12.56 -5.91 -19.33
N ASN A 58 11.97 -6.01 -20.52
CA ASN A 58 12.70 -5.98 -21.77
C ASN A 58 13.14 -4.56 -22.14
N LEU A 59 12.61 -3.52 -21.47
CA LEU A 59 13.04 -2.14 -21.65
C LEU A 59 14.38 -1.90 -20.95
N THR A 60 15.48 -2.20 -21.63
CA THR A 60 16.85 -1.94 -21.14
C THR A 60 17.59 -0.99 -22.08
N CYS A 61 18.73 -0.44 -21.63
CA CYS A 61 19.60 0.37 -22.48
C CYS A 61 20.64 -0.55 -23.13
N ASN A 62 20.59 -0.75 -24.44
CA ASN A 62 21.43 -1.72 -25.17
C ASN A 62 22.94 -1.56 -24.92
N THR A 63 23.43 -0.33 -24.72
CA THR A 63 24.86 -0.06 -24.54
C THR A 63 25.34 -0.33 -23.11
N ASN A 64 24.56 0.07 -22.11
CA ASN A 64 24.89 -0.17 -20.70
C ASN A 64 23.61 -0.34 -19.86
N HIS A 65 23.34 -1.59 -19.49
CA HIS A 65 22.17 -1.96 -18.71
C HIS A 65 22.08 -1.22 -17.36
N ALA A 66 23.21 -0.83 -16.76
CA ALA A 66 23.23 -0.12 -15.47
C ALA A 66 22.73 1.33 -15.55
N ARG A 67 22.80 1.96 -16.73
CA ARG A 67 22.30 3.34 -16.97
C ARG A 67 20.83 3.39 -17.36
N GLY A 68 20.26 2.26 -17.79
CA GLY A 68 18.90 2.16 -18.30
C GLY A 68 17.82 2.12 -17.20
N HIS A 69 16.66 1.56 -17.57
CA HIS A 69 15.56 1.41 -16.63
C HIS A 69 15.92 0.45 -15.49
N ARG A 70 15.57 0.86 -14.25
CA ARG A 70 15.69 -0.02 -13.07
C ARG A 70 14.37 -0.73 -12.80
N HIS A 71 14.38 -2.05 -12.90
CA HIS A 71 13.19 -2.89 -12.69
C HIS A 71 13.09 -3.35 -11.24
N ALA A 72 12.59 -2.49 -10.36
CA ALA A 72 12.33 -2.87 -8.97
C ALA A 72 11.21 -3.93 -8.89
N ARG A 73 11.44 -5.00 -8.12
CA ARG A 73 10.50 -6.14 -8.04
C ARG A 73 9.58 -6.10 -6.84
N SER A 74 9.90 -5.30 -5.84
CA SER A 74 9.15 -5.25 -4.59
C SER A 74 7.81 -4.53 -4.78
N PRO A 75 6.69 -5.01 -4.20
CA PRO A 75 5.38 -4.36 -4.32
C PRO A 75 5.39 -2.87 -3.96
N SER A 76 6.15 -2.48 -2.92
CA SER A 76 6.27 -1.08 -2.50
C SER A 76 6.90 -0.21 -3.59
N LYS A 77 7.97 -0.68 -4.23
CA LYS A 77 8.64 0.05 -5.32
C LYS A 77 7.83 0.05 -6.61
N ILE A 78 7.03 -0.98 -6.88
CA ILE A 78 6.08 -0.97 -8.00
C ILE A 78 5.05 0.14 -7.79
N PHE A 79 4.47 0.23 -6.59
CA PHE A 79 3.53 1.31 -6.26
C PHE A 79 4.19 2.68 -6.27
N TRP A 80 5.40 2.81 -5.72
CA TRP A 80 6.18 4.05 -5.76
C TRP A 80 6.44 4.52 -7.20
N ARG A 81 6.80 3.60 -8.11
CA ARG A 81 6.98 3.93 -9.54
C ARG A 81 5.67 4.40 -10.18
N ALA A 82 4.54 3.78 -9.82
CA ALA A 82 3.23 4.19 -10.32
C ALA A 82 2.88 5.63 -9.88
N VAL A 83 3.11 5.97 -8.61
CA VAL A 83 2.90 7.34 -8.10
C VAL A 83 3.88 8.32 -8.73
N ARG A 84 5.18 7.98 -8.79
CA ARG A 84 6.20 8.81 -9.45
C ARG A 84 5.84 9.12 -10.90
N GLY A 85 5.27 8.15 -11.64
CA GLY A 85 4.82 8.35 -13.02
C GLY A 85 3.68 9.37 -13.16
N MET A 86 2.95 9.66 -12.07
CA MET A 86 1.87 10.63 -12.01
C MET A 86 2.31 11.99 -11.45
N LEU A 87 3.60 12.15 -11.12
CA LEU A 87 4.17 13.37 -10.57
C LEU A 87 5.21 13.99 -11.53
N PRO A 88 5.35 15.33 -11.57
CA PRO A 88 6.40 16.03 -12.32
C PRO A 88 7.77 15.89 -11.60
N HIS A 89 8.21 14.65 -11.39
CA HIS A 89 9.33 14.25 -10.52
C HIS A 89 10.72 14.75 -10.96
N LYS A 90 10.83 15.39 -12.12
CA LYS A 90 12.06 16.06 -12.57
C LYS A 90 12.19 17.49 -12.06
N THR A 91 11.11 18.06 -11.51
CA THR A 91 11.09 19.40 -10.92
C THR A 91 11.31 19.34 -9.41
N ALA A 92 11.84 20.41 -8.81
CA ALA A 92 12.03 20.48 -7.35
C ALA A 92 10.72 20.25 -6.58
N ARG A 93 9.61 20.82 -7.04
CA ARG A 93 8.28 20.60 -6.45
C ARG A 93 7.86 19.12 -6.52
N GLY A 94 8.09 18.46 -7.66
CA GLY A 94 7.75 17.05 -7.82
C GLY A 94 8.63 16.14 -6.97
N GLN A 95 9.90 16.48 -6.79
CA GLN A 95 10.82 15.76 -5.92
C GLN A 95 10.39 15.89 -4.45
N ALA A 96 10.11 17.12 -3.97
CA ALA A 96 9.60 17.36 -2.63
C ALA A 96 8.29 16.60 -2.36
N ALA A 97 7.38 16.54 -3.35
CA ALA A 97 6.16 15.75 -3.26
C ALA A 97 6.44 14.24 -3.13
N LEU A 98 7.47 13.71 -3.81
CA LEU A 98 7.86 12.31 -3.66
C LEU A 98 8.50 12.01 -2.29
N ASP A 99 9.25 12.96 -1.75
CA ASP A 99 9.92 12.81 -0.45
C ASP A 99 8.91 12.73 0.71
N ASN A 100 7.73 13.36 0.53
CA ASN A 100 6.59 13.27 1.45
C ASN A 100 5.89 11.88 1.44
N MET A 101 6.26 10.98 0.54
CA MET A 101 5.67 9.64 0.41
C MET A 101 6.58 8.54 0.95
N LYS A 102 6.06 7.72 1.86
CA LYS A 102 6.71 6.46 2.29
C LYS A 102 5.84 5.27 1.93
N VAL A 103 6.47 4.18 1.48
CA VAL A 103 5.77 2.98 1.02
C VAL A 103 6.41 1.73 1.63
N PHE A 104 5.58 0.79 2.08
CA PHE A 104 6.04 -0.43 2.74
C PHE A 104 5.24 -1.66 2.33
N GLU A 105 5.91 -2.79 2.26
CA GLU A 105 5.29 -4.11 2.38
C GLU A 105 5.02 -4.45 3.86
N GLY A 106 3.87 -5.06 4.14
CA GLY A 106 3.39 -5.27 5.50
C GLY A 106 3.14 -3.95 6.24
N VAL A 107 3.06 -4.00 7.56
CA VAL A 107 2.92 -2.82 8.42
C VAL A 107 4.06 -2.79 9.44
N PRO A 108 5.19 -2.12 9.12
CA PRO A 108 6.30 -1.99 10.05
C PRO A 108 5.98 -1.01 11.20
N ALA A 109 6.73 -1.11 12.29
CA ALA A 109 6.76 -0.05 13.31
C ALA A 109 7.33 1.23 12.70
N PRO A 110 6.81 2.44 13.03
CA PRO A 110 5.79 2.73 14.05
C PRO A 110 4.33 2.67 13.57
N TYR A 111 4.07 2.30 12.32
CA TYR A 111 2.74 2.39 11.69
C TYR A 111 1.78 1.28 12.09
N ASP A 112 2.26 0.25 12.77
CA ASP A 112 1.47 -0.88 13.27
C ASP A 112 0.48 -0.47 14.37
N LYS A 113 0.83 0.54 15.17
CA LYS A 113 0.00 1.12 16.24
C LYS A 113 -0.83 2.32 15.78
N VAL A 114 -0.54 2.89 14.61
CA VAL A 114 -1.26 4.04 14.06
C VAL A 114 -2.54 3.58 13.38
N LYS A 115 -3.61 4.37 13.51
CA LYS A 115 -4.86 4.13 12.77
C LYS A 115 -4.60 4.28 11.28
N ARG A 116 -4.81 3.19 10.56
CA ARG A 116 -4.79 3.17 9.10
C ARG A 116 -6.16 3.51 8.54
N VAL A 117 -6.16 4.27 7.45
CA VAL A 117 -7.36 4.65 6.70
C VAL A 117 -7.41 3.94 5.35
N VAL A 118 -8.57 4.02 4.70
CA VAL A 118 -8.80 3.52 3.34
C VAL A 118 -9.22 4.67 2.44
N VAL A 119 -9.05 4.49 1.13
CA VAL A 119 -9.52 5.42 0.10
C VAL A 119 -10.67 4.74 -0.65
N PRO A 120 -11.94 5.03 -0.29
CA PRO A 120 -13.09 4.30 -0.84
C PRO A 120 -13.17 4.35 -2.37
N SER A 121 -12.81 5.49 -2.96
CA SER A 121 -12.79 5.69 -4.42
C SER A 121 -11.75 4.84 -5.16
N ALA A 122 -10.83 4.19 -4.45
CA ALA A 122 -9.81 3.30 -5.00
C ALA A 122 -9.98 1.84 -4.58
N LEU A 123 -10.99 1.49 -3.77
CA LEU A 123 -11.23 0.11 -3.37
C LEU A 123 -11.70 -0.74 -4.56
N ARG A 124 -11.08 -1.92 -4.73
CA ARG A 124 -11.44 -2.89 -5.77
C ARG A 124 -12.90 -3.29 -5.66
N VAL A 125 -13.39 -3.59 -4.46
CA VAL A 125 -14.79 -4.03 -4.25
C VAL A 125 -15.82 -2.99 -4.69
N VAL A 126 -15.45 -1.70 -4.67
CA VAL A 126 -16.32 -0.60 -5.10
C VAL A 126 -16.16 -0.32 -6.61
N LYS A 127 -14.97 -0.54 -7.16
CA LYS A 127 -14.61 -0.08 -8.52
C LYS A 127 -14.53 -1.17 -9.57
N LEU A 128 -14.61 -2.44 -9.19
CA LEU A 128 -14.54 -3.58 -10.10
C LEU A 128 -15.76 -4.47 -9.87
N GLU A 129 -16.41 -4.88 -10.96
CA GLU A 129 -17.47 -5.89 -10.92
C GLU A 129 -16.98 -7.19 -10.26
N GLN A 130 -17.88 -7.86 -9.54
CA GLN A 130 -17.55 -9.01 -8.71
C GLN A 130 -16.99 -10.20 -9.50
N THR A 131 -17.46 -10.40 -10.74
CA THR A 131 -17.07 -11.52 -11.62
C THR A 131 -15.71 -11.30 -12.31
N ARG A 132 -15.18 -10.07 -12.27
CA ARG A 132 -13.96 -9.73 -13.01
C ARG A 132 -12.72 -10.20 -12.26
N LYS A 133 -11.86 -10.91 -13.00
CA LYS A 133 -10.55 -11.36 -12.50
C LYS A 133 -9.67 -10.16 -12.16
N TYR A 134 -8.92 -10.29 -11.08
CA TYR A 134 -7.91 -9.33 -10.64
C TYR A 134 -6.67 -10.06 -10.18
N THR A 135 -5.58 -9.30 -10.03
CA THR A 135 -4.28 -9.80 -9.62
C THR A 135 -3.85 -9.13 -8.33
N VAL A 136 -3.39 -9.92 -7.36
CA VAL A 136 -2.75 -9.40 -6.13
C VAL A 136 -1.29 -9.09 -6.43
N LEU A 137 -0.84 -7.89 -6.08
CA LEU A 137 0.47 -7.37 -6.43
C LEU A 137 1.61 -8.19 -5.83
N GLY A 138 1.45 -8.69 -4.60
CA GLY A 138 2.43 -9.57 -3.95
C GLY A 138 2.64 -10.88 -4.71
N ARG A 139 1.60 -11.42 -5.36
CA ARG A 139 1.73 -12.61 -6.22
C ARG A 139 2.50 -12.29 -7.49
N LEU A 140 2.13 -11.20 -8.17
CA LEU A 140 2.85 -10.73 -9.36
C LEU A 140 4.33 -10.47 -9.06
N ALA A 141 4.61 -9.71 -8.00
CA ALA A 141 5.95 -9.37 -7.54
C ALA A 141 6.80 -10.62 -7.29
N SER A 142 6.23 -11.64 -6.64
CA SER A 142 6.90 -12.91 -6.38
C SER A 142 7.30 -13.64 -7.66
N GLU A 143 6.43 -13.69 -8.66
CA GLU A 143 6.73 -14.34 -9.94
C GLU A 143 7.78 -13.59 -10.77
N VAL A 144 7.99 -12.30 -10.50
CA VAL A 144 8.96 -11.46 -11.21
C VAL A 144 10.24 -11.22 -10.40
N GLY A 145 10.44 -11.95 -9.28
CA GLY A 145 11.70 -11.99 -8.55
C GLY A 145 11.72 -11.33 -7.16
N TRP A 146 10.57 -10.99 -6.57
CA TRP A 146 10.52 -10.52 -5.18
C TRP A 146 10.69 -11.67 -4.18
N LYS A 147 11.82 -11.67 -3.46
CA LYS A 147 12.24 -12.76 -2.56
C LYS A 147 11.57 -12.77 -1.19
N TYR A 148 11.05 -11.64 -0.71
CA TYR A 148 10.64 -11.47 0.70
C TYR A 148 9.16 -11.77 0.98
N ARG A 149 8.43 -12.36 0.02
CA ARG A 149 6.99 -12.63 0.18
C ARG A 149 6.67 -13.47 1.41
N THR A 150 7.42 -14.55 1.62
CA THR A 150 7.24 -15.46 2.76
C THR A 150 7.59 -14.81 4.08
N VAL A 151 8.66 -14.01 4.11
CA VAL A 151 9.10 -13.25 5.28
C VAL A 151 8.03 -12.25 5.71
N VAL A 152 7.52 -11.44 4.78
CA VAL A 152 6.46 -10.46 5.06
C VAL A 152 5.18 -11.17 5.52
N ALA A 153 4.81 -12.29 4.90
CA ALA A 153 3.65 -13.07 5.32
C ALA A 153 3.78 -13.56 6.77
N LYS A 154 4.95 -14.08 7.17
CA LYS A 154 5.24 -14.50 8.55
C LYS A 154 5.12 -13.34 9.53
N LEU A 155 5.71 -12.20 9.22
CA LEU A 155 5.67 -11.01 10.07
C LEU A 155 4.24 -10.44 10.20
N GLU A 156 3.45 -10.44 9.12
CA GLU A 156 2.05 -10.02 9.16
C GLU A 156 1.18 -10.94 10.03
N VAL A 157 1.46 -12.25 10.06
CA VAL A 157 0.78 -13.19 10.97
C VAL A 157 1.08 -12.82 12.42
N GLN A 158 2.36 -12.61 12.77
CA GLN A 158 2.76 -12.20 14.12
C GLN A 158 2.12 -10.86 14.51
N ARG A 159 2.11 -9.87 13.60
CA ARG A 159 1.47 -8.58 13.83
C ARG A 159 -0.04 -8.72 14.07
N LYS A 160 -0.73 -9.56 13.29
CA LYS A 160 -2.18 -9.82 13.46
C LYS A 160 -2.48 -10.48 14.81
N GLN A 161 -1.66 -11.42 15.26
CA GLN A 161 -1.79 -12.03 16.59
C GLN A 161 -1.68 -10.98 17.71
N ARG A 162 -0.65 -10.13 17.67
CA ARG A 162 -0.47 -9.01 18.63
C ARG A 162 -1.66 -8.05 18.58
N SER A 163 -2.14 -7.71 17.39
CA SER A 163 -3.30 -6.83 17.19
C SER A 163 -4.61 -7.44 17.72
N ALA A 164 -4.79 -8.76 17.61
CA ALA A 164 -5.98 -9.45 18.13
C ALA A 164 -6.00 -9.44 19.66
N ILE A 165 -4.86 -9.66 20.30
CA ILE A 165 -4.70 -9.55 21.76
C ILE A 165 -5.03 -8.12 22.22
N PHE A 166 -4.47 -7.11 21.55
CA PHE A 166 -4.78 -5.71 21.84
C PHE A 166 -6.27 -5.40 21.71
N TYR A 167 -6.90 -5.81 20.62
CA TYR A 167 -8.33 -5.56 20.38
C TYR A 167 -9.21 -6.23 21.44
N ARG A 168 -8.94 -7.49 21.81
CA ARG A 168 -9.67 -8.20 22.87
C ARG A 168 -9.58 -7.45 24.21
N LYS A 169 -8.37 -7.04 24.60
CA LYS A 169 -8.15 -6.23 25.82
C LYS A 169 -8.91 -4.91 25.77
N ALA A 170 -8.83 -4.18 24.66
CA ALA A 170 -9.52 -2.91 24.48
C ALA A 170 -11.05 -3.05 24.50
N ALA A 171 -11.58 -4.13 23.91
CA ALA A 171 -13.01 -4.43 23.91
C ALA A 171 -13.53 -4.74 25.33
N LEU A 172 -12.79 -5.52 26.12
CA LEU A 172 -13.13 -5.80 27.52
C LEU A 172 -13.13 -4.52 28.35
N ILE A 173 -12.07 -3.70 28.24
CA ILE A 173 -12.00 -2.41 28.94
C ILE A 173 -13.19 -1.51 28.57
N LYS A 174 -13.56 -1.46 27.28
CA LYS A 174 -14.72 -0.68 26.82
C LYS A 174 -16.01 -1.20 27.44
N ALA A 175 -16.20 -2.52 27.52
CA ALA A 175 -17.38 -3.14 28.11
C ALA A 175 -17.49 -2.83 29.62
N TYR A 176 -16.39 -2.98 30.37
CA TYR A 176 -16.36 -2.64 31.80
C TYR A 176 -16.64 -1.15 32.06
N LYS A 177 -16.08 -0.25 31.25
CA LYS A 177 -16.38 1.19 31.35
C LYS A 177 -17.86 1.49 31.10
N ALA A 178 -18.47 0.84 30.10
CA ALA A 178 -19.89 1.00 29.82
C ALA A 178 -20.76 0.46 30.96
N GLN A 179 -20.40 -0.67 31.56
CA GLN A 179 -21.09 -1.22 32.73
C GLN A 179 -20.97 -0.30 33.95
N ALA A 180 -19.78 0.22 34.23
CA ALA A 180 -19.56 1.16 35.32
C ALA A 180 -20.37 2.45 35.13
N ALA A 181 -20.35 3.04 33.93
CA ALA A 181 -21.14 4.23 33.61
C ALA A 181 -22.65 4.02 33.85
N LYS A 182 -23.19 2.85 33.45
CA LYS A 182 -24.60 2.50 33.72
C LYS A 182 -24.93 2.39 35.21
N LYS A 183 -24.00 1.88 36.02
CA LYS A 183 -24.17 1.78 37.47
C LYS A 183 -24.11 3.13 38.19
N PHE A 184 -23.39 4.11 37.64
CA PHE A 184 -23.31 5.46 38.21
C PHE A 184 -24.48 6.36 37.79
N SER A 185 -25.18 6.02 36.69
CA SER A 185 -26.35 6.77 36.20
C SER A 185 -27.70 6.25 36.72
N ALA A 186 -27.70 5.14 37.44
CA ALA A 186 -28.86 4.53 38.09
C ALA A 186 -28.80 4.82 39.59
#